data_AF-A0A349B2N7-F1
#
_entry.id   AF-A0A349B2N7-F1
#
_cell.length_a   1.000
_cell.length_b   1.000
_cell.length_c   1.000
_cell.angle_alpha   90.00
_cell.angle_beta   90.00
_cell.angle_gamma   90.00
#
_symmetry.space_group_name_H-M   'P 1'
#
loop_
_entity.id
_entity.type
_entity.pdbx_description
1 polymer ?
#
loop_
_entity_poly.entity_id
_entity_poly.type
_entity_poly.pdbx_seq_one_letter_code
_entity_poly.pdbx_strand_id
1 'polypeptide(L)'
;MLAAVAPTLPMVMLARFLWGMGAAGPRVVALAIVRDRFEGDAMSRTMSSLMAVFLLVPVLAPTLGALLLEVAPWRWLFVLCAAGALLVALWTQRLPETLAAEHRIPDLRFHRVKTATRLVLSSRTAVAYAAATVALYGVFASYLGSSEAIIGQALDSEEQFPLIFGALAGSMGVAAVLNGRIVS
;
A
#
# COMPACT_ATOMS: atom_id res chain seq x y z
N MET A 1 -1.56 16.99 0.06
CA MET A 1 -1.44 18.47 -0.02
C MET A 1 -0.94 19.09 1.28
N LEU A 2 -1.54 18.78 2.46
CA LEU A 2 -1.09 19.31 3.75
C LEU A 2 0.41 19.11 4.03
N ALA A 3 0.98 17.95 3.69
CA ALA A 3 2.42 17.68 3.84
C ALA A 3 3.30 18.51 2.92
N ALA A 4 2.81 18.91 1.73
CA ALA A 4 3.60 19.67 0.76
C ALA A 4 3.77 21.14 1.20
N VAL A 5 2.75 21.71 1.85
CA VAL A 5 2.76 23.10 2.32
C VAL A 5 3.25 23.21 3.77
N ALA A 6 3.52 22.07 4.43
CA ALA A 6 3.94 22.03 5.82
C ALA A 6 5.24 22.83 6.06
N PRO A 7 5.24 23.79 7.00
CA PRO A 7 6.43 24.57 7.34
C PRO A 7 7.32 23.87 8.37
N THR A 8 6.82 22.85 9.07
CA THR A 8 7.52 22.17 10.17
C THR A 8 7.44 20.65 10.03
N LEU A 9 8.47 19.96 10.55
CA LEU A 9 8.56 18.49 10.53
C LEU A 9 7.37 17.79 11.22
N PRO A 10 6.88 18.22 12.40
CA PRO A 10 5.72 17.60 13.02
C PRO A 10 4.45 17.69 12.15
N MET A 11 4.28 18.78 11.40
CA MET A 11 3.15 18.93 10.49
C MET A 11 3.26 17.96 9.30
N VAL A 12 4.47 17.73 8.78
CA VAL A 12 4.72 16.70 7.76
C VAL A 12 4.37 15.31 8.31
N MET A 13 4.79 15.00 9.54
CA MET A 13 4.49 13.72 10.18
C MET A 13 2.98 13.50 10.39
N LEU A 14 2.27 14.50 10.92
CA LEU A 14 0.82 14.45 11.09
C LEU A 14 0.09 14.26 9.75
N ALA A 15 0.52 15.01 8.72
CA ALA A 15 -0.05 14.87 7.38
C ALA A 15 0.21 13.48 6.79
N ARG A 16 1.40 12.88 7.01
CA ARG A 16 1.72 11.51 6.59
C ARG A 16 0.88 10.48 7.33
N PHE A 17 0.62 10.69 8.63
CA PHE A 17 -0.25 9.82 9.42
C PHE A 17 -1.68 9.81 8.85
N LEU A 18 -2.26 10.99 8.61
CA LEU A 18 -3.59 11.11 7.99
C LEU A 18 -3.64 10.49 6.59
N TRP A 19 -2.58 10.69 5.80
CA TRP A 19 -2.47 10.10 4.47
C TRP A 19 -2.42 8.56 4.52
N GLY A 20 -1.67 8.00 5.47
CA GLY A 20 -1.60 6.56 5.71
C GLY A 20 -2.96 5.96 6.10
N MET A 21 -3.73 6.66 6.93
CA MET A 21 -5.11 6.24 7.27
C MET A 21 -6.00 6.17 6.03
N GLY A 22 -5.92 7.16 5.14
CA GLY A 22 -6.68 7.17 3.88
C GLY A 22 -6.25 6.06 2.91
N ALA A 23 -4.96 5.73 2.88
CA ALA A 23 -4.40 4.71 1.98
C ALA A 23 -4.82 3.26 2.34
N ALA A 24 -5.32 3.02 3.55
CA ALA A 24 -5.77 1.69 3.96
C ALA A 24 -7.03 1.21 3.20
N GLY A 25 -7.95 2.12 2.89
CA GLY A 25 -9.23 1.80 2.24
C GLY A 25 -9.09 1.17 0.86
N PRO A 26 -8.39 1.81 -0.10
CA PRO A 26 -8.27 1.31 -1.47
C PRO A 26 -7.75 -0.12 -1.57
N ARG A 27 -6.78 -0.50 -0.72
CA ARG A 27 -6.24 -1.87 -0.70
C ARG A 27 -7.31 -2.90 -0.34
N VAL A 28 -8.08 -2.63 0.72
CA VAL A 28 -9.13 -3.54 1.19
C VAL A 28 -10.25 -3.63 0.16
N VAL A 29 -10.65 -2.49 -0.42
CA VAL A 29 -11.70 -2.44 -1.46
C VAL A 29 -11.29 -3.18 -2.72
N ALA A 30 -10.05 -3.01 -3.20
CA ALA A 30 -9.55 -3.71 -4.38
C ALA A 30 -9.60 -5.24 -4.19
N LEU A 31 -9.17 -5.73 -3.02
CA LEU A 31 -9.25 -7.15 -2.67
C LEU A 31 -10.71 -7.63 -2.60
N ALA A 32 -11.61 -6.85 -2.01
CA ALA A 32 -13.03 -7.18 -1.92
C ALA A 32 -13.67 -7.30 -3.32
N ILE A 33 -13.44 -6.32 -4.20
CA ILE A 33 -13.96 -6.32 -5.58
C ILE A 33 -13.56 -7.60 -6.33
N VAL A 34 -12.32 -8.06 -6.18
CA VAL A 34 -11.86 -9.28 -6.85
C VAL A 34 -12.55 -10.52 -6.29
N ARG A 35 -12.76 -10.57 -4.97
CA ARG A 35 -13.51 -11.65 -4.32
C ARG A 35 -14.99 -11.67 -4.70
N ASP A 36 -15.57 -10.50 -4.94
CA ASP A 36 -16.98 -10.35 -5.29
C ASP A 36 -17.27 -10.63 -6.77
N ARG A 37 -16.26 -10.50 -7.66
CA ARG A 37 -16.43 -10.60 -9.12
C ARG A 37 -15.86 -11.85 -9.77
N PHE A 38 -14.97 -12.56 -9.10
CA PHE A 38 -14.30 -13.72 -9.68
C PHE A 38 -14.36 -14.91 -8.75
N GLU A 39 -14.55 -16.10 -9.32
CA GLU A 39 -14.56 -17.38 -8.62
C GLU A 39 -13.54 -18.33 -9.27
N GLY A 40 -13.09 -19.34 -8.52
CA GLY A 40 -12.18 -20.38 -9.00
C GLY A 40 -10.87 -19.83 -9.58
N ASP A 41 -10.44 -20.37 -10.71
CA ASP A 41 -9.14 -20.05 -11.33
C ASP A 41 -9.01 -18.58 -11.74
N ALA A 42 -10.12 -17.95 -12.15
CA ALA A 42 -10.14 -16.53 -12.51
C ALA A 42 -9.85 -15.63 -11.31
N MET A 43 -10.32 -16.03 -10.11
CA MET A 43 -10.04 -15.33 -8.86
C MET A 43 -8.56 -15.42 -8.50
N SER A 44 -7.99 -16.64 -8.55
CA SER A 44 -6.58 -16.88 -8.26
C SER A 44 -5.68 -16.06 -9.19
N ARG A 45 -5.95 -16.08 -10.50
CA ARG A 45 -5.18 -15.33 -11.51
C ARG A 45 -5.21 -13.82 -11.28
N THR A 46 -6.37 -13.27 -10.95
CA THR A 46 -6.53 -11.82 -10.69
C THR A 46 -5.86 -11.44 -9.37
N MET A 47 -6.00 -12.25 -8.33
CA MET A 47 -5.31 -12.06 -7.04
C MET A 47 -3.79 -12.09 -7.21
N SER A 48 -3.24 -13.06 -7.96
CA SER A 48 -1.81 -13.14 -8.26
C SER A 48 -1.32 -11.89 -9.00
N SER A 49 -2.10 -11.40 -9.96
CA SER A 49 -1.78 -10.16 -10.68
C SER A 49 -1.74 -8.94 -9.75
N LEU A 50 -2.71 -8.83 -8.83
CA LEU A 50 -2.71 -7.78 -7.81
C LEU A 50 -1.52 -7.88 -6.87
N MET A 51 -1.19 -9.07 -6.39
CA MET A 51 -0.05 -9.29 -5.50
C MET A 51 1.28 -8.95 -6.20
N ALA A 52 1.41 -9.28 -7.49
CA ALA A 52 2.58 -8.91 -8.27
C ALA A 52 2.75 -7.38 -8.35
N VAL A 53 1.69 -6.63 -8.60
CA VAL A 53 1.73 -5.15 -8.60
C VAL A 53 2.11 -4.62 -7.21
N PHE A 54 1.50 -5.15 -6.14
CA PHE A 54 1.82 -4.73 -4.77
C PHE A 54 3.27 -4.99 -4.37
N LEU A 55 3.92 -5.97 -4.97
CA LEU A 55 5.33 -6.21 -4.74
C LEU A 55 6.23 -5.34 -5.63
N LEU A 56 5.86 -5.17 -6.90
CA LEU A 56 6.64 -4.38 -7.85
C LEU A 56 6.67 -2.89 -7.48
N VAL A 57 5.57 -2.35 -6.95
CA VAL A 57 5.46 -0.92 -6.66
C VAL A 57 6.47 -0.46 -5.59
N PRO A 58 6.58 -1.07 -4.39
CA PRO A 58 7.59 -0.71 -3.39
C PRO A 58 9.04 -0.91 -3.87
N VAL A 59 9.25 -1.83 -4.81
CA VAL A 59 10.56 -2.09 -5.42
C VAL A 59 10.99 -0.94 -6.33
N LEU A 60 10.07 -0.44 -7.16
CA LEU A 60 10.35 0.63 -8.11
C LEU A 60 10.21 2.03 -7.51
N ALA A 61 9.38 2.19 -6.49
CA ALA A 61 9.06 3.50 -5.91
C ALA A 61 10.29 4.28 -5.41
N PRO A 62 11.29 3.68 -4.73
CA PRO A 62 12.50 4.38 -4.30
C PRO A 62 13.32 4.90 -5.47
N THR A 63 13.52 4.10 -6.52
CA THR A 63 14.26 4.52 -7.72
C THR A 63 13.55 5.68 -8.43
N LEU A 64 12.23 5.57 -8.63
CA LEU A 64 11.44 6.66 -9.22
C LEU A 64 11.43 7.91 -8.34
N GLY A 65 11.40 7.73 -7.02
CA GLY A 65 11.49 8.82 -6.05
C GLY A 65 12.82 9.54 -6.10
N ALA A 66 13.93 8.81 -6.15
CA ALA A 66 15.28 9.35 -6.26
C ALA A 66 15.44 10.16 -7.56
N LEU A 67 15.05 9.58 -8.71
CA LEU A 67 15.09 10.26 -10.01
C LEU A 67 14.25 11.56 -10.02
N LEU A 68 13.10 11.57 -9.35
CA LEU A 68 12.28 12.79 -9.24
C LEU A 68 12.97 13.85 -8.39
N LEU A 69 13.67 13.46 -7.32
CA LEU A 69 14.37 14.37 -6.42
C LEU A 69 15.58 15.05 -7.08
N GLU A 70 16.15 14.45 -8.13
CA GLU A 70 17.22 15.09 -8.93
C GLU A 70 16.71 16.29 -9.74
N VAL A 71 15.43 16.27 -10.15
CA VAL A 71 14.85 17.30 -11.04
C VAL A 71 13.87 18.23 -10.35
N ALA A 72 13.32 17.84 -9.20
CA ALA A 72 12.27 18.58 -8.52
C ALA A 72 12.38 18.51 -6.98
N PRO A 73 11.93 19.55 -6.25
CA PRO A 73 11.85 19.51 -4.80
C PRO A 73 10.97 18.36 -4.28
N TRP A 74 11.30 17.81 -3.12
CA TRP A 74 10.57 16.72 -2.44
C TRP A 74 9.05 16.92 -2.33
N ARG A 75 8.60 18.18 -2.30
CA ARG A 75 7.17 18.54 -2.27
C ARG A 75 6.39 17.94 -3.45
N TRP A 76 7.04 17.77 -4.60
CA TRP A 76 6.43 17.21 -5.80
C TRP A 76 6.05 15.73 -5.66
N LEU A 77 6.72 14.96 -4.79
CA LEU A 77 6.29 13.58 -4.47
C LEU A 77 4.86 13.56 -3.92
N PHE A 78 4.54 14.50 -3.03
CA PHE A 78 3.20 14.61 -2.46
C PHE A 78 2.15 15.07 -3.49
N VAL A 79 2.55 15.90 -4.45
CA VAL A 79 1.67 16.36 -5.53
C VAL A 79 1.38 15.20 -6.48
N LEU A 80 2.41 14.46 -6.90
CA LEU A 80 2.28 13.30 -7.79
C LEU A 80 1.37 12.22 -7.17
N CYS A 81 1.60 11.87 -5.91
CA CYS A 81 0.76 10.91 -5.18
C CYS A 81 -0.70 11.38 -5.07
N ALA A 82 -0.94 12.68 -4.82
CA ALA A 82 -2.29 13.22 -4.76
C ALA A 82 -2.98 13.24 -6.13
N ALA A 83 -2.25 13.56 -7.20
CA ALA A 83 -2.76 13.49 -8.56
C ALA A 83 -3.13 12.05 -8.93
N GLY A 84 -2.27 11.07 -8.60
CA GLY A 84 -2.57 9.65 -8.77
C GLY A 84 -3.82 9.22 -7.99
N ALA A 85 -3.95 9.64 -6.73
CA ALA A 85 -5.15 9.36 -5.93
C ALA A 85 -6.41 9.97 -6.54
N LEU A 86 -6.34 11.20 -7.08
CA LEU A 86 -7.45 11.84 -7.77
C LEU A 86 -7.83 11.10 -9.06
N LEU A 87 -6.85 10.69 -9.87
CA LEU A 87 -7.09 9.90 -11.07
C LEU A 87 -7.78 8.57 -10.75
N VAL A 88 -7.33 7.87 -9.71
CA VAL A 88 -7.97 6.64 -9.24
C VAL A 88 -9.40 6.92 -8.77
N ALA A 89 -9.62 7.98 -7.98
CA ALA A 89 -10.95 8.34 -7.50
C ALA A 89 -11.92 8.66 -8.66
N LEU A 90 -11.46 9.39 -9.68
CA LEU A 90 -12.25 9.64 -10.89
C LEU A 90 -12.51 8.36 -11.67
N TRP A 91 -11.51 7.48 -11.78
CA TRP A 91 -11.65 6.19 -12.46
C TRP A 91 -12.66 5.28 -11.76
N THR A 92 -12.71 5.29 -10.42
CA THR A 92 -13.66 4.46 -9.67
C THR A 92 -15.12 4.82 -9.91
N GLN A 93 -15.43 6.02 -10.44
CA GLN A 93 -16.80 6.37 -10.84
C GLN A 93 -17.33 5.51 -12.00
N ARG A 94 -16.44 4.83 -12.74
CA ARG A 94 -16.80 3.90 -13.81
C ARG A 94 -17.04 2.47 -13.32
N LEU A 95 -16.68 2.15 -12.07
CA LEU A 95 -16.90 0.82 -11.54
C LEU A 95 -18.39 0.67 -11.16
N PRO A 96 -19.12 -0.28 -11.77
CA PRO A 96 -20.46 -0.61 -11.32
C PRO A 96 -20.38 -1.27 -9.94
N GLU A 97 -21.42 -1.09 -9.12
CA GLU A 97 -21.56 -1.76 -7.82
C GLU A 97 -21.27 -3.26 -7.96
N THR A 98 -20.26 -3.75 -7.22
CA THR A 98 -19.79 -5.13 -7.34
C THR A 98 -20.54 -6.07 -6.41
N LEU A 99 -21.14 -5.54 -5.35
CA LEU A 99 -21.83 -6.33 -4.36
C LEU A 99 -23.21 -6.79 -4.87
N ALA A 100 -23.48 -8.09 -4.73
CA ALA A 100 -24.78 -8.69 -5.07
C ALA A 100 -25.91 -7.99 -4.32
N ALA A 101 -27.06 -7.79 -4.99
CA ALA A 101 -28.18 -6.99 -4.46
C ALA A 101 -28.63 -7.42 -3.06
N GLU A 102 -28.59 -8.72 -2.79
CA GLU A 102 -28.96 -9.34 -1.51
C GLU A 102 -28.01 -9.00 -0.36
N HIS A 103 -26.75 -8.69 -0.68
CA HIS A 103 -25.71 -8.32 0.28
C HIS A 103 -25.50 -6.80 0.37
N ARG A 104 -26.17 -6.02 -0.48
CA ARG A 104 -26.04 -4.56 -0.47
C ARG A 104 -26.53 -4.00 0.85
N ILE A 105 -25.72 -3.12 1.43
CA ILE A 105 -26.08 -2.40 2.64
C ILE A 105 -26.66 -1.05 2.18
N PRO A 106 -27.99 -0.86 2.21
CA PRO A 106 -28.62 0.32 1.62
C PRO A 106 -28.26 1.62 2.34
N ASP A 107 -27.88 1.54 3.63
CA ASP A 107 -27.57 2.72 4.45
C ASP A 107 -26.20 2.59 5.14
N LEU A 108 -25.29 3.53 4.84
CA LEU A 108 -24.05 3.77 5.60
C LEU A 108 -24.37 4.44 6.95
N ARG A 109 -24.93 3.66 7.90
CA ARG A 109 -25.19 4.14 9.26
C ARG A 109 -23.96 3.96 10.14
N PHE A 110 -23.52 5.04 10.78
CA PHE A 110 -22.37 5.03 11.71
C PHE A 110 -22.50 3.94 12.79
N HIS A 111 -23.72 3.67 13.26
CA HIS A 111 -23.99 2.60 14.21
C HIS A 111 -23.58 1.22 13.69
N ARG A 112 -23.83 0.90 12.42
CA ARG A 112 -23.46 -0.39 11.81
C ARG A 112 -21.95 -0.54 11.68
N VAL A 113 -21.25 0.52 11.26
CA VAL A 113 -19.79 0.54 11.22
C VAL A 113 -19.23 0.28 12.62
N LYS A 114 -19.74 0.99 13.64
CA LYS A 114 -19.33 0.79 15.03
C LYS A 114 -19.58 -0.64 15.52
N THR A 115 -20.73 -1.23 15.20
CA THR A 115 -21.06 -2.60 15.59
C THR A 115 -20.17 -3.63 14.89
N ALA A 116 -19.92 -3.48 13.58
CA ALA A 116 -19.01 -4.35 12.83
C ALA A 116 -17.57 -4.23 13.36
N THR A 117 -17.08 -3.01 13.59
CA THR A 117 -15.76 -2.79 14.20
C THR A 117 -15.68 -3.42 15.60
N ARG A 118 -16.72 -3.26 16.43
CA ARG A 118 -16.76 -3.90 17.76
C ARG A 118 -16.76 -5.42 17.67
N LEU A 119 -17.50 -6.01 16.73
CA LEU A 119 -17.52 -7.45 16.51
C LEU A 119 -16.13 -7.98 16.16
N VAL A 120 -15.44 -7.33 15.22
CA VAL A 120 -14.07 -7.68 14.82
C VAL A 120 -13.11 -7.55 16.00
N LEU A 121 -13.18 -6.45 16.75
CA LEU A 121 -12.33 -6.21 17.93
C LEU A 121 -12.65 -7.13 19.12
N SER A 122 -13.84 -7.73 19.16
CA SER A 122 -14.21 -8.70 20.20
C SER A 122 -13.64 -10.09 19.93
N SER A 123 -13.29 -10.40 18.67
CA SER A 123 -12.65 -11.66 18.30
C SER A 123 -11.15 -11.59 18.58
N ARG A 124 -10.69 -12.34 19.60
CA ARG A 124 -9.26 -12.45 19.93
C ARG A 124 -8.43 -12.89 18.73
N THR A 125 -8.94 -13.81 17.94
CA THR A 125 -8.27 -14.31 16.74
C THR A 125 -8.09 -13.21 15.69
N ALA A 126 -9.14 -12.43 15.42
CA ALA A 126 -9.06 -11.33 14.46
C ALA A 126 -8.07 -10.25 14.91
N VAL A 127 -8.11 -9.88 16.20
CA VAL A 127 -7.17 -8.91 16.79
C VAL A 127 -5.74 -9.43 16.76
N ALA A 128 -5.51 -10.71 17.08
CA ALA A 128 -4.18 -11.32 17.05
C ALA A 128 -3.59 -11.31 15.64
N TYR A 129 -4.35 -11.70 14.62
CA TYR A 129 -3.90 -11.65 13.22
C TYR A 129 -3.67 -10.21 12.73
N ALA A 130 -4.54 -9.27 13.12
CA ALA A 130 -4.35 -7.87 12.80
C ALA A 130 -3.06 -7.32 13.43
N ALA A 131 -2.82 -7.61 14.71
CA ALA A 131 -1.61 -7.20 15.42
C ALA A 131 -0.34 -7.82 14.79
N ALA A 132 -0.37 -9.11 14.46
CA ALA A 132 0.74 -9.78 13.77
C ALA A 132 1.04 -9.13 12.41
N THR A 133 0.00 -8.78 11.65
CA THR A 133 0.14 -8.11 10.36
C THR A 133 0.73 -6.71 10.51
N VAL A 134 0.26 -5.93 11.49
CA VAL A 134 0.79 -4.60 11.80
C VAL A 134 2.25 -4.68 12.24
N ALA A 135 2.61 -5.65 13.09
CA ALA A 135 3.98 -5.85 13.53
C ALA A 135 4.91 -6.21 12.36
N LEU A 136 4.50 -7.15 11.50
CA LEU A 136 5.26 -7.54 10.31
C LEU A 136 5.48 -6.34 9.38
N TYR A 137 4.43 -5.55 9.12
CA TYR A 137 4.53 -4.35 8.30
C TYR A 137 5.40 -3.28 8.96
N GLY A 138 5.37 -3.18 10.30
CA GLY A 138 6.23 -2.29 11.07
C GLY A 138 7.71 -2.65 10.95
N VAL A 139 8.06 -3.94 10.97
CA VAL A 139 9.44 -4.41 10.71
C VAL A 139 9.86 -4.03 9.30
N PHE A 140 9.01 -4.30 8.30
CA PHE A 140 9.30 -3.97 6.90
C PHE A 140 9.46 -2.46 6.69
N ALA A 141 8.56 -1.64 7.24
CA ALA A 141 8.63 -0.18 7.13
C ALA A 141 9.85 0.40 7.85
N SER A 142 10.23 -0.16 9.00
CA SER A 142 11.44 0.22 9.73
C SER A 142 12.70 -0.14 8.93
N TYR A 143 12.75 -1.34 8.34
CA TYR A 143 13.84 -1.71 7.45
C TYR A 143 13.95 -0.75 6.25
N LEU A 144 12.82 -0.45 5.59
CA LEU A 144 12.80 0.45 4.44
C LEU A 144 13.32 1.85 4.81
N GLY A 145 12.87 2.41 5.94
CA GLY A 145 13.29 3.72 6.40
C GLY A 145 14.74 3.79 6.90
N SER A 146 15.27 2.69 7.43
CA SER A 146 16.66 2.63 7.92
C SER A 146 17.65 2.14 6.87
N SER A 147 17.19 1.51 5.78
CA SER A 147 18.06 0.87 4.78
C SER A 147 19.07 1.84 4.14
N GLU A 148 18.63 3.06 3.81
CA GLU A 148 19.50 4.12 3.26
C GLU A 148 20.56 4.54 4.28
N ALA A 149 20.18 4.77 5.53
CA ALA A 149 21.12 5.13 6.59
C ALA A 149 22.11 3.99 6.90
N ILE A 150 21.67 2.73 6.89
CA ILE A 150 22.54 1.57 7.15
C ILE A 150 23.56 1.42 6.03
N ILE A 151 23.14 1.47 4.76
CA ILE A 151 24.05 1.27 3.62
C ILE A 151 24.95 2.49 3.42
N GLY A 152 24.41 3.70 3.60
CA GLY A 152 25.18 4.94 3.47
C GLY A 152 26.17 5.14 4.61
N GLN A 153 25.70 5.11 5.86
CA GLN A 153 26.51 5.52 7.02
C GLN A 153 27.27 4.36 7.68
N ALA A 154 26.75 3.13 7.64
CA ALA A 154 27.42 1.99 8.29
C ALA A 154 28.32 1.19 7.34
N LEU A 155 28.06 1.25 6.02
CA LEU A 155 28.87 0.58 4.99
C LEU A 155 29.71 1.56 4.14
N ASP A 156 29.64 2.87 4.40
CA ASP A 156 30.40 3.92 3.68
C ASP A 156 30.21 3.86 2.14
N SER A 157 29.05 3.36 1.69
CA SER A 157 28.78 2.98 0.30
C SER A 157 27.48 3.59 -0.22
N GLU A 158 27.29 4.90 -0.02
CA GLU A 158 26.10 5.66 -0.47
C GLU A 158 25.80 5.47 -1.96
N GLU A 159 26.82 5.45 -2.82
CA GLU A 159 26.66 5.28 -4.27
C GLU A 159 26.12 3.89 -4.67
N GLN A 160 26.30 2.88 -3.82
CA GLN A 160 25.86 1.51 -4.08
C GLN A 160 24.43 1.23 -3.58
N PHE A 161 23.85 2.13 -2.79
CA PHE A 161 22.50 1.96 -2.24
C PHE A 161 21.45 1.66 -3.30
N PRO A 162 21.34 2.41 -4.43
CA PRO A 162 20.35 2.12 -5.46
C PRO A 162 20.53 0.72 -6.09
N LEU A 163 21.78 0.26 -6.21
CA LEU A 163 22.12 -1.02 -6.82
C LEU A 163 21.81 -2.20 -5.89
N ILE A 164 22.19 -2.10 -4.62
CA ILE A 164 21.91 -3.12 -3.59
C ILE A 164 20.40 -3.22 -3.34
N PHE A 165 19.75 -2.07 -3.16
CA PHE A 165 18.31 -2.01 -2.96
C PHE A 165 17.58 -2.56 -4.19
N GLY A 166 17.97 -2.15 -5.39
CA GLY A 166 17.43 -2.65 -6.65
C GLY A 166 17.59 -4.17 -6.83
N ALA A 167 18.73 -4.74 -6.46
CA ALA A 167 18.97 -6.19 -6.52
C ALA A 167 18.09 -6.98 -5.54
N LEU A 168 17.99 -6.53 -4.29
CA LEU A 168 17.09 -7.12 -3.28
C LEU A 168 15.64 -7.05 -3.74
N ALA A 169 15.21 -5.87 -4.16
CA ALA A 169 13.88 -5.58 -4.61
C ALA A 169 13.52 -6.39 -5.87
N GLY A 170 14.46 -6.51 -6.82
CA GLY A 170 14.35 -7.35 -8.01
C GLY A 170 14.24 -8.84 -7.70
N SER A 171 15.06 -9.36 -6.77
CA SER A 171 15.00 -10.76 -6.35
C SER A 171 13.67 -11.11 -5.67
N MET A 172 13.14 -10.23 -4.81
CA MET A 172 11.79 -10.39 -4.25
C MET A 172 10.75 -10.39 -5.37
N GLY A 173 10.84 -9.44 -6.31
CA GLY A 173 9.98 -9.36 -7.50
C GLY A 173 9.93 -10.67 -8.29
N VAL A 174 11.11 -11.22 -8.63
CA VAL A 174 11.25 -12.50 -9.33
C VAL A 174 10.65 -13.64 -8.50
N ALA A 175 10.95 -13.72 -7.21
CA ALA A 175 10.43 -14.76 -6.33
C ALA A 175 8.89 -14.78 -6.28
N ALA A 176 8.24 -13.62 -6.28
CA ALA A 176 6.78 -13.58 -6.26
C ALA A 176 6.14 -13.84 -7.62
N VAL A 177 6.78 -13.43 -8.73
CA VAL A 177 6.31 -13.82 -10.07
C VAL A 177 6.40 -15.34 -10.22
N LEU A 178 7.48 -15.96 -9.73
CA LEU A 178 7.62 -17.41 -9.70
C LEU A 178 6.55 -18.05 -8.80
N ASN A 179 6.33 -17.51 -7.60
CA ASN A 179 5.27 -18.00 -6.70
C ASN A 179 3.88 -17.92 -7.36
N GLY A 180 3.58 -16.81 -8.06
CA GLY A 180 2.32 -16.65 -8.78
C GLY A 180 2.14 -17.60 -9.97
N ARG A 181 3.23 -18.10 -10.57
CA ARG A 181 3.22 -19.13 -11.62
C ARG A 181 3.14 -20.56 -11.07
N ILE A 182 3.56 -20.80 -9.83
CA ILE A 182 3.49 -22.12 -9.19
C ILE A 182 2.10 -22.36 -8.59
N VAL A 183 1.42 -21.30 -8.17
CA VAL A 183 0.06 -21.35 -7.58
C VAL A 183 -1.05 -21.29 -8.64
N SER A 184 -0.71 -21.14 -9.93
CA SER A 184 -1.62 -21.25 -11.08
C SER A 184 -1.67 -22.66 -11.63
#